data_AF-A0A972ZVG0-F1
#
_entry.id   AF-A0A972ZVG0-F1
#
_cell.length_a   1.000
_cell.length_b   1.000
_cell.length_c   1.000
_cell.angle_alpha   90.00
_cell.angle_beta   90.00
_cell.angle_gamma   90.00
#
_symmetry.space_group_name_H-M   'P 1'
#
loop_
_entity.id
_entity.type
_entity.pdbx_description
1 polymer ?
#
loop_
_entity_poly.entity_id
_entity_poly.type
_entity_poly.pdbx_seq_one_letter_code
_entity_poly.pdbx_strand_id
1 'polypeptide(L)'
;MTDTILANEATIRLSIFFGVLLVIALWEAGMPRRVRSFSRWTRWPSNLGIVALNAGLVRLIFPVAAVGTAALAQDRGWGLFNTLNAPDVLAIALSVVALDLAIYLQHVLVHAVPALWRLHRMHHADLDFDVTTGARFHPIEILLSMGLKLMVVSALGAPPVAVILFEVLL
;
A
#
# COMPACT_ATOMS: atom_id res chain seq x y z
N MET A 1 -19.28 -0.07 -14.80
CA MET A 1 -18.99 0.33 -13.39
C MET A 1 -17.50 0.17 -13.09
N THR A 2 -16.92 -0.99 -13.39
CA THR A 2 -15.48 -1.28 -13.41
C THR A 2 -14.66 -0.25 -14.19
N ASP A 3 -15.08 0.12 -15.41
CA ASP A 3 -14.33 1.07 -16.25
C ASP A 3 -14.25 2.47 -15.63
N THR A 4 -15.33 2.93 -14.99
CA THR A 4 -15.36 4.20 -14.26
C THR A 4 -14.43 4.20 -13.07
N ILE A 5 -14.34 3.07 -12.35
CA ILE A 5 -13.44 2.91 -11.20
C ILE A 5 -11.98 2.94 -11.67
N LEU A 6 -11.66 2.22 -12.76
CA LEU A 6 -10.30 2.19 -13.32
C LEU A 6 -9.87 3.55 -13.85
N ALA A 7 -10.75 4.26 -14.55
CA ALA A 7 -10.47 5.60 -15.07
C ALA A 7 -10.21 6.64 -13.96
N ASN A 8 -10.73 6.41 -12.75
CA ASN A 8 -10.60 7.31 -11.61
C ASN A 8 -9.73 6.74 -10.48
N GLU A 9 -8.98 5.65 -10.71
CA GLU A 9 -8.20 4.94 -9.69
C GLU A 9 -7.37 5.90 -8.83
N ALA A 10 -6.53 6.73 -9.46
CA ALA A 10 -5.64 7.64 -8.76
C ALA A 10 -6.41 8.64 -7.90
N THR A 11 -7.49 9.20 -8.43
CA THR A 11 -8.36 10.14 -7.71
C THR A 11 -9.01 9.46 -6.50
N ILE A 12 -9.53 8.24 -6.66
CA ILE A 12 -10.16 7.46 -5.59
C ILE A 12 -9.15 7.21 -4.48
N ARG A 13 -7.97 6.66 -4.82
CA ARG A 13 -6.94 6.30 -3.85
C ARG A 13 -6.42 7.52 -3.09
N LEU A 14 -6.06 8.59 -3.80
CA LEU A 14 -5.53 9.80 -3.16
C LEU A 14 -6.59 10.50 -2.31
N SER A 15 -7.84 10.57 -2.78
CA SER A 15 -8.93 11.19 -2.01
C SER A 15 -9.23 10.43 -0.73
N ILE A 16 -9.25 9.10 -0.77
CA ILE A 16 -9.45 8.28 0.42
C ILE A 16 -8.24 8.41 1.36
N PHE A 17 -7.02 8.28 0.85
CA PHE A 17 -5.81 8.41 1.66
C PHE A 17 -5.75 9.76 2.39
N PHE A 18 -5.85 10.87 1.66
CA PHE A 18 -5.79 12.20 2.27
C PHE A 18 -7.02 12.51 3.12
N GLY A 19 -8.20 11.98 2.75
CA GLY A 19 -9.42 12.10 3.53
C GLY A 19 -9.30 11.43 4.89
N VAL A 20 -8.86 10.17 4.94
CA VAL A 20 -8.62 9.43 6.19
C VAL A 20 -7.50 10.11 6.99
N LEU A 21 -6.39 10.48 6.36
CA LEU A 21 -5.29 11.16 7.02
C LEU A 21 -5.75 12.46 7.70
N LEU A 22 -6.56 13.27 7.01
CA LEU A 22 -7.11 14.52 7.54
C LEU A 22 -8.08 14.26 8.69
N VAL A 23 -9.01 13.32 8.54
CA VAL A 23 -9.99 12.97 9.58
C VAL A 23 -9.27 12.52 10.85
N ILE A 24 -8.29 11.63 10.73
CA ILE A 24 -7.53 11.14 11.88
C ILE A 24 -6.64 12.24 12.47
N ALA A 25 -6.01 13.10 11.64
CA ALA A 25 -5.20 14.22 12.12
C ALA A 25 -6.02 15.23 12.95
N LEU A 26 -7.25 15.53 12.51
CA LEU A 26 -8.19 16.42 13.20
C LEU A 26 -8.68 15.78 14.50
N TRP A 27 -9.04 14.48 14.47
CA TRP A 27 -9.43 13.75 15.67
C TRP A 27 -8.29 13.74 16.71
N GLU A 28 -7.07 13.39 16.30
CA GLU A 28 -5.89 13.37 17.18
C GLU A 28 -5.51 14.77 17.72
N ALA A 29 -5.86 15.84 16.99
CA ALA A 29 -5.69 17.22 17.46
C ALA A 29 -6.72 17.59 18.53
N GLY A 30 -7.99 17.20 18.34
CA GLY A 30 -9.08 17.49 19.27
C GLY A 30 -9.12 16.61 20.52
N MET A 31 -8.64 15.36 20.41
CA MET A 31 -8.67 14.37 21.50
C MET A 31 -7.31 13.64 21.62
N PRO A 32 -6.23 14.33 22.03
CA PRO A 32 -4.92 13.71 22.14
C PRO A 32 -4.90 12.66 23.25
N ARG A 33 -4.54 11.41 22.92
CA ARG A 33 -4.44 10.32 23.90
C ARG A 33 -3.13 10.32 24.70
N ARG A 34 -2.06 10.87 24.12
CA ARG A 34 -0.70 10.95 24.70
C ARG A 34 -0.20 12.38 24.64
N VAL A 35 0.55 12.79 25.67
CA VAL A 35 1.32 14.04 25.62
C VAL A 35 2.45 13.85 24.63
N ARG A 36 2.65 14.81 23.73
CA ARG A 36 3.71 14.76 22.71
C ARG A 36 5.02 15.23 23.32
N SER A 37 6.09 14.51 23.04
CA SER A 37 7.44 14.87 23.45
C SER A 37 8.10 15.82 22.44
N PHE A 38 7.72 15.70 21.17
CA PHE A 38 8.23 16.46 20.04
C PHE A 38 7.11 17.20 19.29
N SER A 39 7.47 18.35 18.72
CA SER A 39 6.55 19.14 17.90
C SER A 39 6.22 18.46 16.58
N ARG A 40 4.96 18.58 16.14
CA ARG A 40 4.52 18.15 14.80
C ARG A 40 5.31 18.82 13.68
N TRP A 41 5.69 20.10 13.87
CA TRP A 41 6.47 20.87 12.90
C TRP A 41 7.87 20.29 12.64
N THR A 42 8.40 19.50 13.59
CA THR A 42 9.69 18.83 13.44
C THR A 42 9.53 17.45 12.77
N ARG A 43 8.48 16.71 13.13
CA ARG A 43 8.28 15.31 12.69
C ARG A 43 7.56 15.18 11.34
N TRP A 44 6.50 15.96 11.12
CA TRP A 44 5.65 15.83 9.94
C TRP A 44 6.38 16.09 8.62
N PRO A 45 7.25 17.12 8.49
CA PRO A 45 7.99 17.31 7.23
C PRO A 45 8.87 16.11 6.86
N SER A 46 9.49 15.47 7.86
CA SER A 46 10.33 14.28 7.64
C SER A 46 9.48 13.08 7.23
N ASN A 47 8.39 12.80 7.96
CA ASN A 47 7.52 11.65 7.69
C ASN A 47 6.81 11.78 6.34
N LEU A 48 6.18 12.93 6.08
CA LEU A 48 5.46 13.19 4.83
C LEU A 48 6.42 13.37 3.65
N GLY A 49 7.62 13.91 3.87
CA GLY A 49 8.66 14.00 2.84
C GLY A 49 9.10 12.62 2.36
N ILE A 50 9.26 11.66 3.27
CA ILE A 50 9.52 10.26 2.94
C ILE A 50 8.35 9.61 2.19
N VAL A 51 7.10 9.89 2.58
CA VAL A 51 5.92 9.41 1.85
C VAL A 51 5.93 9.91 0.40
N ALA A 52 6.17 11.21 0.20
CA ALA A 52 6.24 11.80 -1.13
C ALA A 52 7.41 11.23 -1.97
N LEU A 53 8.58 11.06 -1.36
CA LEU A 53 9.73 10.41 -1.99
C LEU A 53 9.41 8.98 -2.42
N ASN A 54 8.81 8.18 -1.52
CA ASN A 54 8.42 6.80 -1.79
C ASN A 54 7.42 6.73 -2.96
N ALA A 55 6.40 7.59 -2.96
CA ALA A 55 5.44 7.67 -4.07
C ALA A 55 6.11 8.02 -5.41
N GLY A 56 7.03 8.98 -5.39
CA GLY A 56 7.82 9.36 -6.57
C GLY A 56 8.72 8.24 -7.09
N LEU A 57 9.43 7.55 -6.20
CA LEU A 57 10.32 6.44 -6.55
C LEU A 57 9.54 5.25 -7.12
N VAL A 58 8.41 4.89 -6.51
CA VAL A 58 7.54 3.84 -7.05
C VAL A 58 7.09 4.18 -8.45
N ARG A 59 6.63 5.41 -8.70
CA ARG A 59 6.18 5.83 -10.03
C ARG A 59 7.31 5.88 -11.07
N LEU A 60 8.53 6.15 -10.63
CA LEU A 60 9.72 6.16 -11.49
C LEU A 60 10.18 4.75 -11.86
N ILE A 61 10.23 3.84 -10.88
CA ILE A 61 10.80 2.49 -11.05
C ILE A 61 9.76 1.50 -11.60
N PHE A 62 8.50 1.64 -11.19
CA PHE A 62 7.37 0.82 -11.62
C PHE A 62 6.37 1.69 -12.39
N PRO A 63 6.66 2.01 -13.67
CA PRO A 63 5.80 2.88 -14.47
C PRO A 63 4.39 2.30 -14.67
N VAL A 64 4.28 0.97 -14.60
CA VAL A 64 3.00 0.27 -14.50
C VAL A 64 2.69 0.04 -13.02
N ALA A 65 1.65 0.70 -12.52
CA ALA A 65 1.14 0.46 -11.17
C ALA A 65 0.52 -0.94 -11.05
N ALA A 66 0.30 -1.43 -9.84
CA ALA A 66 -0.30 -2.75 -9.59
C ALA A 66 -1.60 -2.99 -10.36
N VAL A 67 -2.44 -1.97 -10.52
CA VAL A 67 -3.69 -2.03 -11.29
C VAL A 67 -3.42 -2.21 -12.79
N GLY A 68 -2.39 -1.56 -13.33
CA GLY A 68 -1.97 -1.76 -14.72
C GLY A 68 -1.42 -3.17 -14.97
N THR A 69 -0.71 -3.74 -14.00
CA THR A 69 -0.25 -5.14 -14.06
C THR A 69 -1.43 -6.11 -14.03
N ALA A 70 -2.45 -5.85 -13.21
CA ALA A 70 -3.69 -6.62 -13.20
C ALA A 70 -4.42 -6.55 -14.55
N ALA A 71 -4.54 -5.36 -15.14
CA ALA A 71 -5.16 -5.17 -16.44
C ALA A 71 -4.40 -5.93 -17.55
N LEU A 72 -3.06 -5.83 -17.55
CA LEU A 72 -2.22 -6.58 -18.48
C LEU A 72 -2.38 -8.10 -18.29
N ALA A 73 -2.42 -8.58 -17.04
CA ALA A 73 -2.61 -9.99 -16.75
C ALA A 73 -3.98 -10.49 -17.23
N GLN A 74 -5.03 -9.70 -17.04
CA GLN A 74 -6.37 -10.01 -17.54
C GLN A 74 -6.41 -10.07 -19.07
N ASP A 75 -5.87 -9.06 -19.77
CA ASP A 75 -5.83 -9.00 -21.23
C ASP A 75 -5.02 -10.14 -21.86
N ARG A 76 -3.96 -10.58 -21.18
CA ARG A 76 -3.08 -11.66 -21.63
C ARG A 76 -3.50 -13.05 -21.13
N GLY A 77 -4.54 -13.13 -20.30
CA GLY A 77 -4.98 -14.38 -19.68
C GLY A 77 -3.97 -14.99 -18.71
N TRP A 78 -3.10 -14.19 -18.09
CA TRP A 78 -2.08 -14.64 -17.15
C TRP A 78 -2.65 -14.88 -15.76
N GLY A 79 -2.09 -15.87 -15.06
CA GLY A 79 -2.37 -16.11 -13.64
C GLY A 79 -3.57 -17.02 -13.38
N LEU A 80 -3.62 -17.52 -12.15
CA LEU A 80 -4.50 -18.60 -11.74
C LEU A 80 -5.98 -18.37 -12.09
N PHE A 81 -6.55 -17.22 -11.72
CA PHE A 81 -7.97 -16.94 -11.90
C PHE A 81 -8.37 -16.82 -13.37
N ASN A 82 -7.50 -16.25 -14.20
CA ASN A 82 -7.73 -16.16 -15.65
C ASN A 82 -7.65 -17.53 -16.31
N THR A 83 -6.67 -18.37 -15.93
CA THR A 83 -6.54 -19.74 -16.49
C THR A 83 -7.70 -20.66 -16.12
N LEU A 84 -8.27 -20.49 -14.92
CA LEU A 84 -9.39 -21.30 -14.43
C LEU A 84 -10.76 -20.72 -14.79
N ASN A 85 -10.82 -19.55 -15.42
CA ASN A 85 -12.05 -18.77 -15.61
C ASN A 85 -12.85 -18.65 -14.30
N ALA A 86 -12.17 -18.29 -13.22
CA ALA A 86 -12.77 -18.21 -11.90
C ALA A 86 -13.91 -17.17 -11.86
N PRO A 87 -15.01 -17.42 -11.13
CA PRO A 87 -16.09 -16.44 -10.99
C PRO A 87 -15.59 -15.13 -10.38
N ASP A 88 -16.00 -13.99 -10.93
CA ASP A 88 -15.48 -12.66 -10.57
C ASP A 88 -15.50 -12.37 -9.07
N VAL A 89 -16.62 -12.65 -8.40
CA VAL A 89 -16.79 -12.40 -6.95
C VAL A 89 -15.77 -13.21 -6.14
N LEU A 90 -15.53 -14.46 -6.53
CA LEU A 90 -14.56 -15.33 -5.87
C LEU A 90 -13.13 -14.85 -6.14
N ALA A 91 -12.81 -14.51 -7.39
CA ALA A 91 -11.51 -13.99 -7.77
C ALA A 91 -11.18 -12.69 -7.04
N ILE A 92 -12.15 -11.78 -6.89
CA ILE A 92 -11.98 -10.53 -6.14
C ILE A 92 -11.72 -10.80 -4.66
N ALA A 93 -12.57 -11.59 -4.00
CA ALA A 93 -12.45 -11.87 -2.57
C ALA A 93 -11.13 -12.58 -2.24
N LEU A 94 -10.76 -13.61 -3.01
CA LEU A 94 -9.52 -14.34 -2.82
C LEU A 94 -8.28 -13.50 -3.14
N SER A 95 -8.37 -12.60 -4.12
CA SER A 95 -7.26 -11.67 -4.42
C SER A 95 -6.97 -10.74 -3.24
N VAL A 96 -8.01 -10.14 -2.64
CA VAL A 96 -7.82 -9.25 -1.48
C VAL A 96 -7.22 -10.00 -0.31
N VAL A 97 -7.74 -11.20 0.02
CA VAL A 97 -7.22 -12.03 1.12
C VAL A 97 -5.78 -12.48 0.85
N ALA A 98 -5.46 -12.91 -0.37
CA ALA A 98 -4.13 -13.38 -0.72
C ALA A 98 -3.10 -12.24 -0.71
N LEU A 99 -3.47 -11.04 -1.18
CA LEU A 99 -2.61 -9.86 -1.12
C LEU A 99 -2.36 -9.42 0.33
N ASP A 100 -3.40 -9.40 1.16
CA ASP A 100 -3.27 -9.10 2.60
C ASP A 100 -2.35 -10.10 3.29
N LEU A 101 -2.56 -11.41 3.05
CA LEU A 101 -1.68 -12.45 3.57
C LEU A 101 -0.24 -12.30 3.08
N ALA A 102 -0.03 -11.93 1.81
CA ALA A 102 1.31 -11.71 1.28
C ALA A 102 2.03 -10.54 1.97
N ILE A 103 1.33 -9.42 2.21
CA ILE A 103 1.88 -8.28 2.94
C ILE A 103 2.09 -8.61 4.42
N TYR A 104 1.18 -9.35 5.05
CA TYR A 104 1.37 -9.85 6.41
C TYR A 104 2.62 -10.72 6.53
N LEU A 105 2.81 -11.68 5.62
CA LEU A 105 4.00 -12.53 5.59
C LEU A 105 5.28 -11.73 5.31
N GLN A 106 5.21 -10.72 4.43
CA GLN A 106 6.30 -9.78 4.25
C GLN A 106 6.63 -9.06 5.56
N HIS A 107 5.63 -8.58 6.30
CA HIS A 107 5.83 -7.91 7.57
C HIS A 107 6.51 -8.82 8.61
N VAL A 108 6.07 -10.08 8.71
CA VAL A 108 6.74 -11.10 9.54
C VAL A 108 8.20 -11.30 9.10
N LEU A 109 8.45 -11.42 7.80
CA LEU A 109 9.79 -11.59 7.24
C LEU A 109 10.72 -10.42 7.54
N VAL A 110 10.24 -9.17 7.40
CA VAL A 110 11.07 -7.99 7.68
C VAL A 110 11.40 -7.82 9.17
N HIS A 111 10.60 -8.41 10.05
CA HIS A 111 10.93 -8.53 11.47
C HIS A 111 11.88 -9.68 11.80
N ALA A 112 11.76 -10.81 11.08
CA ALA A 112 12.53 -12.02 11.37
C ALA A 112 13.94 -12.01 10.76
N VAL A 113 14.13 -11.42 9.59
CA VAL A 113 15.41 -11.45 8.84
C VAL A 113 16.26 -10.22 9.19
N PRO A 114 17.48 -10.38 9.75
CA PRO A 114 18.29 -9.25 10.23
C PRO A 114 18.59 -8.17 9.18
N ALA A 115 18.80 -8.58 7.92
CA ALA A 115 19.07 -7.64 6.83
C ALA A 115 17.82 -6.79 6.51
N LEU A 116 16.64 -7.40 6.48
CA LEU A 116 15.38 -6.71 6.22
C LEU A 116 14.95 -5.84 7.41
N TRP A 117 15.21 -6.29 8.64
CA TRP A 117 14.96 -5.50 9.84
C TRP A 117 15.73 -4.17 9.84
N ARG A 118 16.95 -4.13 9.28
CA ARG A 118 17.71 -2.87 9.17
C ARG A 118 17.00 -1.81 8.31
N LEU A 119 16.20 -2.24 7.33
CA LEU A 119 15.34 -1.35 6.55
C LEU A 119 14.08 -1.00 7.37
N HIS A 120 13.41 -2.03 7.89
CA HIS A 120 12.12 -1.89 8.56
C HIS A 120 12.19 -1.17 9.92
N ARG A 121 13.33 -1.16 10.61
CA ARG A 121 13.50 -0.41 11.86
C ARG A 121 13.29 1.09 11.67
N MET A 122 13.43 1.61 10.44
CA MET A 122 13.06 2.99 10.12
C MET A 122 11.57 3.23 10.35
N HIS A 123 10.70 2.25 10.19
CA HIS A 123 9.28 2.36 10.53
C HIS A 123 9.06 2.36 12.06
N HIS A 124 9.86 1.58 12.80
CA HIS A 124 9.72 1.44 14.27
C HIS A 124 10.44 2.52 15.10
N ALA A 125 11.30 3.34 14.50
CA ALA A 125 12.16 4.25 15.26
C ALA A 125 11.52 5.62 15.58
N ASP A 126 10.17 5.76 15.52
CA ASP A 126 9.56 7.07 15.77
C ASP A 126 9.66 7.39 17.25
N LEU A 127 9.91 8.65 17.58
CA LEU A 127 10.05 9.09 18.96
C LEU A 127 8.71 9.43 19.61
N ASP A 128 7.67 9.63 18.82
CA ASP A 128 6.31 9.87 19.26
C ASP A 128 5.33 9.16 18.33
N PHE A 129 4.09 8.98 18.77
CA PHE A 129 3.05 8.33 17.98
C PHE A 129 1.97 9.35 17.56
N ASP A 130 1.79 9.49 16.25
CA ASP A 130 0.74 10.29 15.62
C ASP A 130 0.33 9.68 14.26
N VAL A 131 -0.66 10.28 13.61
CA VAL A 131 -1.21 9.84 12.32
C VAL A 131 -0.16 9.60 11.22
N THR A 132 1.00 10.29 11.26
CA THR A 132 2.05 10.14 10.25
C THR A 132 3.02 9.01 10.54
N THR A 133 2.99 8.48 11.77
CA THR A 133 3.95 7.47 12.26
C THR A 133 3.85 6.18 11.46
N GLY A 134 2.63 5.78 11.08
CA GLY A 134 2.38 4.58 10.28
C GLY A 134 2.79 4.71 8.80
N ALA A 135 3.01 5.92 8.30
CA ALA A 135 3.24 6.17 6.87
C ALA A 135 4.73 6.23 6.48
N ARG A 136 5.64 6.25 7.47
CA ARG A 136 7.08 6.29 7.21
C ARG A 136 7.65 4.89 7.02
N PHE A 137 8.13 4.62 5.82
CA PHE A 137 8.81 3.39 5.45
C PHE A 137 10.12 3.71 4.75
N HIS A 138 11.08 2.80 4.87
CA HIS A 138 12.33 2.93 4.14
C HIS A 138 12.07 2.82 2.62
N PRO A 139 12.67 3.66 1.76
CA PRO A 139 12.38 3.60 0.32
C PRO A 139 12.61 2.24 -0.32
N ILE A 140 13.71 1.56 0.03
CA ILE A 140 14.00 0.19 -0.42
C ILE A 140 12.90 -0.79 0.01
N GLU A 141 12.35 -0.65 1.22
CA GLU A 141 11.26 -1.51 1.71
C GLU A 141 9.99 -1.32 0.87
N ILE A 142 9.66 -0.09 0.51
CA ILE A 142 8.52 0.20 -0.37
C ILE A 142 8.72 -0.39 -1.77
N LEU A 143 9.93 -0.31 -2.33
CA LEU A 143 10.22 -0.89 -3.64
C LEU A 143 10.14 -2.42 -3.62
N LEU A 144 10.65 -3.07 -2.57
CA LEU A 144 10.53 -4.51 -2.38
C LEU A 144 9.06 -4.92 -2.21
N SER A 145 8.30 -4.15 -1.42
CA SER A 145 6.86 -4.35 -1.21
C SER A 145 6.08 -4.26 -2.52
N MET A 146 6.36 -3.24 -3.34
CA MET A 146 5.75 -3.11 -4.66
C MET A 146 6.11 -4.31 -5.55
N GLY A 147 7.38 -4.71 -5.59
CA GLY A 147 7.82 -5.89 -6.34
C GLY A 147 7.05 -7.16 -5.96
N LEU A 148 6.89 -7.42 -4.66
CA LEU A 148 6.08 -8.54 -4.16
C LEU A 148 4.63 -8.43 -4.62
N LYS A 149 4.01 -7.25 -4.49
CA LYS A 149 2.62 -7.03 -4.94
C LYS A 149 2.45 -7.32 -6.42
N LEU A 150 3.35 -6.82 -7.28
CA LEU A 150 3.30 -7.08 -8.73
C LEU A 150 3.42 -8.57 -9.04
N MET A 151 4.29 -9.29 -8.34
CA MET A 151 4.45 -10.75 -8.48
C MET A 151 3.16 -11.48 -8.11
N VAL A 152 2.56 -11.16 -6.95
CA VAL A 152 1.33 -11.81 -6.47
C VAL A 152 0.14 -11.50 -7.38
N VAL A 153 -0.03 -10.22 -7.78
CA VAL A 153 -1.08 -9.80 -8.73
C VAL A 153 -0.97 -10.59 -10.05
N SER A 154 0.24 -10.71 -10.59
CA SER A 154 0.48 -11.44 -11.84
C SER A 154 0.25 -12.95 -11.69
N ALA A 155 0.71 -13.55 -10.59
CA ALA A 155 0.56 -14.98 -10.32
C ALA A 155 -0.91 -15.38 -10.13
N LEU A 156 -1.68 -14.55 -9.43
CA LEU A 156 -3.12 -14.76 -9.26
C LEU A 156 -3.90 -14.48 -10.53
N GLY A 157 -3.43 -13.56 -11.38
CA GLY A 157 -4.30 -12.97 -12.40
C GLY A 157 -5.41 -12.17 -11.73
N ALA A 158 -5.05 -11.39 -10.70
CA ALA A 158 -6.01 -10.69 -9.86
C ALA A 158 -6.84 -9.70 -10.68
N PRO A 159 -8.18 -9.63 -10.50
CA PRO A 159 -8.99 -8.63 -11.16
C PRO A 159 -8.54 -7.20 -10.80
N PRO A 160 -8.46 -6.25 -11.74
CA PRO A 160 -8.02 -4.88 -11.46
C PRO A 160 -8.79 -4.20 -10.33
N VAL A 161 -10.10 -4.45 -10.24
CA VAL A 161 -10.95 -3.93 -9.15
C VAL A 161 -10.51 -4.46 -7.78
N ALA A 162 -10.09 -5.74 -7.69
CA ALA A 162 -9.61 -6.31 -6.44
C ALA A 162 -8.31 -5.63 -5.97
N VAL A 163 -7.43 -5.29 -6.91
CA VAL A 163 -6.18 -4.56 -6.62
C VAL A 163 -6.48 -3.13 -6.15
N ILE A 164 -7.44 -2.44 -6.78
CA ILE A 164 -7.88 -1.10 -6.31
C ILE A 164 -8.45 -1.18 -4.90
N LEU A 165 -9.35 -2.13 -4.65
CA LEU A 165 -9.94 -2.33 -3.32
C LEU A 165 -8.85 -2.60 -2.28
N PHE A 166 -7.91 -3.49 -2.57
CA PHE A 166 -6.80 -3.80 -1.68
C PHE A 166 -5.93 -2.55 -1.39
N GLU A 167 -5.53 -1.79 -2.42
CA GLU A 167 -4.72 -0.58 -2.26
C GLU A 167 -5.43 0.58 -1.55
N VAL A 168 -6.76 0.52 -1.40
CA VAL A 168 -7.57 1.47 -0.62
C VAL A 168 -7.71 1.02 0.84
N LEU A 169 -7.75 -0.29 1.08
CA LEU A 169 -7.90 -0.89 2.41
C LEU A 169 -6.59 -0.95 3.20
N LEU A 170 -5.46 -1.07 2.50
CA LEU A 170 -4.10 -1.12 3.07
C LEU A 170 -3.64 0.24 3.60
#